data_AF-A0A965FQ14-F1
#
_entry.id   AF-A0A965FQ14-F1
#
_cell.length_a   1.000
_cell.length_b   1.000
_cell.length_c   1.000
_cell.angle_alpha   90.00
_cell.angle_beta   90.00
_cell.angle_gamma   90.00
#
_symmetry.space_group_name_H-M   'P 1'
#
loop_
_entity.id
_entity.type
_entity.pdbx_description
1 polymer ?
#
loop_
_entity_poly.entity_id
_entity_poly.type
_entity_poly.pdbx_seq_one_letter_code
_entity_poly.pdbx_strand_id
1 'polypeptide(L)'
;PYGIISHLDWVSNVGYQYLHFHYNPAHMIAVSLFFTTTLALALHGALVLSATNPPKGEAVKTPEHEDTFFRDTIGYSIGTLGIHRLGLFLALAAVSEWWNWWLDLPIWR
;
A
#
# COMPACT_ATOMS: atom_id res chain seq x y z
N PRO A 1 -0.29 -4.19 -26.12
CA PRO A 1 -1.58 -4.23 -26.86
C PRO A 1 -2.63 -3.43 -26.08
N TYR A 2 -3.55 -2.73 -26.76
CA TYR A 2 -4.63 -1.98 -26.11
C TYR A 2 -5.95 -2.73 -26.23
N GLY A 3 -6.26 -3.57 -25.25
CA GLY A 3 -7.52 -4.31 -25.21
C GLY A 3 -7.73 -5.04 -23.89
N ILE A 4 -8.98 -5.14 -23.44
CA ILE A 4 -9.37 -5.63 -22.12
C ILE A 4 -8.78 -7.02 -21.82
N ILE A 5 -8.80 -7.94 -22.77
CA ILE A 5 -8.23 -9.28 -22.58
C ILE A 5 -6.80 -9.39 -23.14
N SER A 6 -6.54 -8.80 -24.31
CA SER A 6 -5.23 -8.90 -24.98
C SER A 6 -4.04 -8.38 -24.15
N HIS A 7 -4.26 -7.45 -23.22
CA HIS A 7 -3.19 -6.99 -22.34
C HIS A 7 -2.87 -8.03 -21.24
N LEU A 8 -3.85 -8.82 -20.80
CA LEU A 8 -3.64 -9.91 -19.84
C LEU A 8 -2.83 -11.04 -20.47
N ASP A 9 -3.07 -11.34 -21.75
CA ASP A 9 -2.24 -12.29 -22.51
C ASP A 9 -0.79 -11.82 -22.60
N TRP A 10 -0.59 -10.52 -22.83
CA TRP A 10 0.75 -9.93 -22.82
C TRP A 10 1.41 -10.02 -21.44
N VAL A 11 0.71 -9.66 -20.35
CA VAL A 11 1.23 -9.78 -18.97
C VAL A 11 1.62 -11.22 -18.65
N SER A 12 0.77 -12.18 -19.01
CA SER A 12 1.04 -13.61 -18.80
C SER A 12 2.31 -14.05 -19.53
N ASN A 13 2.41 -13.77 -20.83
CA ASN A 13 3.59 -14.12 -21.62
C ASN A 13 4.88 -13.47 -21.08
N VAL A 14 4.83 -12.17 -20.71
CA VAL A 14 5.99 -11.48 -20.09
C VAL A 14 6.39 -12.13 -18.78
N GLY A 15 5.43 -12.52 -17.93
CA GLY A 15 5.72 -13.17 -16.66
C GLY A 15 6.40 -14.54 -16.82
N TYR A 16 5.95 -15.34 -17.80
CA TYR A 16 6.48 -16.68 -18.04
C TYR A 16 7.76 -16.72 -18.89
N GLN A 17 8.11 -15.64 -19.60
CA GLN A 17 9.41 -15.50 -20.27
C GLN A 17 10.59 -15.63 -19.29
N TYR A 18 10.38 -15.26 -18.03
CA TYR A 18 11.36 -15.37 -16.94
C TYR A 18 11.01 -16.49 -15.96
N LEU A 19 10.33 -17.55 -16.43
CA LEU A 19 9.80 -18.67 -15.63
C LEU A 19 8.72 -18.23 -14.61
N HIS A 20 9.15 -17.71 -13.46
CA HIS A 20 8.28 -17.38 -12.34
C HIS A 20 8.54 -15.94 -11.89
N PHE A 21 7.78 -14.99 -12.44
CA PHE A 21 7.91 -13.56 -12.13
C PHE A 21 7.71 -13.20 -10.65
N HIS A 22 7.11 -14.10 -9.86
CA HIS A 22 7.00 -13.98 -8.41
C HIS A 22 8.36 -13.83 -7.69
N TYR A 23 9.43 -14.38 -8.27
CA TYR A 23 10.78 -14.32 -7.68
C TYR A 23 11.58 -13.10 -8.13
N ASN A 24 11.00 -12.20 -8.93
CA ASN A 24 11.61 -10.91 -9.19
C ASN A 24 11.54 -10.06 -7.89
N PRO A 25 12.67 -9.68 -7.27
CA PRO A 25 12.66 -8.99 -5.98
C PRO A 25 12.03 -7.60 -6.06
N ALA A 26 12.15 -6.89 -7.19
CA ALA A 26 11.46 -5.62 -7.38
C ALA A 26 9.93 -5.82 -7.43
N HIS A 27 9.47 -6.88 -8.10
CA HIS A 27 8.05 -7.24 -8.14
C HIS A 27 7.52 -7.65 -6.75
N MET A 28 8.30 -8.38 -5.95
CA MET A 28 7.93 -8.73 -4.57
C MET A 28 7.71 -7.48 -3.70
N ILE A 29 8.60 -6.49 -3.80
CA ILE A 29 8.48 -5.21 -3.09
C ILE A 29 7.24 -4.44 -3.58
N ALA A 30 7.06 -4.33 -4.90
CA ALA A 30 5.92 -3.64 -5.49
C ALA A 30 4.58 -4.23 -5.02
N VAL A 31 4.43 -5.56 -5.05
CA VAL A 31 3.22 -6.26 -4.57
C VAL A 31 3.02 -6.04 -3.07
N SER A 32 4.08 -6.12 -2.26
CA SER A 32 3.99 -5.89 -0.81
C SER A 32 3.52 -4.46 -0.48
N LEU A 33 4.05 -3.47 -1.19
CA LEU A 33 3.64 -2.07 -1.03
C LEU A 33 2.22 -1.82 -1.55
N PHE A 34 1.81 -2.50 -2.62
CA PHE A 34 0.45 -2.44 -3.13
C PHE A 34 -0.55 -2.97 -2.08
N PHE A 35 -0.27 -4.14 -1.48
CA PHE A 35 -1.08 -4.67 -0.38
C PHE A 35 -1.08 -3.78 0.86
N THR A 36 0.08 -3.20 1.20
CA THR A 36 0.16 -2.28 2.34
C THR A 36 -0.63 -0.99 2.08
N THR A 37 -0.66 -0.51 0.84
CA THR A 37 -1.45 0.66 0.45
C THR A 37 -2.95 0.41 0.63
N THR A 38 -3.46 -0.74 0.17
CA THR A 38 -4.88 -1.07 0.30
C THR A 38 -5.26 -1.33 1.76
N LEU A 39 -4.40 -1.97 2.54
CA LEU A 39 -4.56 -2.13 3.99
C LEU A 39 -4.63 -0.77 4.70
N ALA A 40 -3.67 0.12 4.44
CA ALA A 40 -3.62 1.44 5.05
C ALA A 40 -4.84 2.29 4.66
N LEU A 41 -5.29 2.22 3.40
CA LEU A 41 -6.50 2.90 2.94
C LEU A 41 -7.75 2.41 3.68
N ALA A 42 -7.90 1.09 3.83
CA ALA A 42 -9.03 0.51 4.55
C ALA A 42 -9.05 0.94 6.02
N LEU A 43 -7.90 0.86 6.70
CA LEU A 43 -7.74 1.31 8.08
C LEU A 43 -8.03 2.80 8.26
N HIS A 44 -7.48 3.64 7.37
CA HIS A 44 -7.69 5.08 7.41
C HIS A 44 -9.15 5.46 7.19
N GLY A 45 -9.79 4.92 6.15
CA GLY A 45 -11.20 5.19 5.86
C GLY A 45 -12.11 4.73 7.00
N ALA A 46 -11.87 3.53 7.55
CA ALA A 46 -12.62 3.02 8.67
C ALA A 46 -12.46 3.87 9.94
N LEU A 47 -11.24 4.34 10.23
CA LEU A 47 -10.96 5.20 11.39
C LEU A 47 -11.77 6.50 11.33
N VAL A 48 -11.66 7.23 10.22
CA VAL A 48 -12.37 8.52 10.05
C VAL A 48 -13.88 8.30 10.10
N LEU A 49 -14.40 7.26 9.44
CA LEU A 49 -15.83 6.94 9.49
C LEU A 49 -16.28 6.57 10.89
N SER A 50 -15.48 5.83 11.67
CA SER A 50 -15.82 5.49 13.05
C SER A 50 -15.85 6.70 13.99
N ALA A 51 -14.94 7.68 13.78
CA ALA A 51 -14.90 8.91 14.57
C ALA A 51 -16.06 9.85 14.23
N THR A 52 -16.42 9.95 12.94
CA THR A 52 -17.47 10.83 12.43
C THR A 52 -18.88 10.23 12.52
N ASN A 53 -19.01 8.91 12.63
CA ASN A 53 -20.29 8.19 12.74
C ASN A 53 -20.31 7.32 14.01
N PRO A 54 -20.26 7.92 15.21
CA PRO A 54 -20.35 7.18 16.45
C PRO A 54 -21.77 6.59 16.65
N PRO A 55 -21.97 5.71 17.65
CA PRO A 55 -23.29 5.21 18.00
C PRO A 55 -24.31 6.32 18.24
N LYS A 56 -25.59 6.02 17.99
CA LYS A 56 -26.68 7.00 18.07
C LYS A 56 -26.73 7.65 19.46
N GLY A 57 -26.73 8.98 19.48
CA GLY A 57 -26.79 9.77 20.71
C GLY A 57 -25.41 10.14 21.26
N GLU A 58 -24.32 9.63 20.67
CA GLU A 58 -22.97 10.05 21.01
C GLU A 58 -22.50 11.22 20.13
N ALA A 59 -21.64 12.06 20.70
CA ALA A 59 -20.95 13.12 19.96
C ALA A 59 -19.84 12.55 19.06
N VAL A 60 -19.63 13.22 17.93
CA VAL A 60 -18.50 13.01 17.00
C VAL A 60 -17.18 13.04 17.77
N LYS A 61 -16.30 12.08 17.47
CA LYS A 61 -15.02 11.95 18.16
C LYS A 61 -14.00 12.95 17.63
N THR A 62 -12.98 13.18 18.44
CA THR A 62 -11.89 14.11 18.13
C THR A 62 -10.66 13.37 17.59
N PRO A 63 -9.69 14.06 16.98
CA PRO A 63 -8.43 13.43 16.56
C PRO A 63 -7.69 12.70 17.69
N GLU A 64 -7.85 13.13 18.95
CA GLU A 64 -7.26 12.43 20.10
C GLU A 64 -7.85 11.03 20.32
N HIS A 65 -9.11 10.80 19.92
CA HIS A 65 -9.71 9.47 19.95
C HIS A 65 -9.16 8.57 18.85
N GLU A 66 -8.93 9.13 17.65
CA GLU A 66 -8.31 8.39 16.54
C GLU A 66 -6.90 7.91 16.92
N ASP A 67 -6.13 8.79 17.54
CA ASP A 67 -4.80 8.47 18.07
C ASP A 67 -4.84 7.43 19.18
N THR A 68 -5.76 7.58 20.13
CA THR A 68 -5.93 6.63 21.24
C THR A 68 -6.29 5.24 20.71
N PHE A 69 -7.21 5.14 19.76
CA PHE A 69 -7.61 3.85 19.17
C PHE A 69 -6.40 3.05 18.63
N PHE A 70 -5.53 3.70 17.85
CA PHE A 70 -4.36 3.02 17.29
C PHE A 70 -3.26 2.76 18.33
N ARG A 71 -3.07 3.67 19.29
CA ARG A 71 -2.14 3.46 20.42
C ARG A 71 -2.58 2.28 21.28
N ASP A 72 -3.87 2.11 21.53
CA ASP A 72 -4.40 0.99 22.31
C ASP A 72 -4.33 -0.32 21.52
N THR A 73 -4.58 -0.28 20.21
CA THR A 73 -4.64 -1.50 19.38
C THR A 73 -3.25 -2.05 19.03
N ILE A 74 -2.29 -1.18 18.67
CA ILE A 74 -0.97 -1.58 18.16
C ILE A 74 0.22 -0.84 18.80
N GLY A 75 -0.02 -0.02 19.83
CA GLY A 75 1.04 0.71 20.55
C GLY A 75 1.55 1.97 19.85
N TYR A 76 1.02 2.33 18.68
CA TYR A 76 1.50 3.47 17.89
C TYR A 76 0.39 4.10 17.05
N SER A 77 0.35 5.44 17.00
CA SER A 77 -0.43 6.20 16.01
C SER A 77 0.50 7.09 15.20
N ILE A 78 0.35 7.03 13.87
CA ILE A 78 1.09 7.89 12.92
C ILE A 78 0.53 9.31 12.85
N GLY A 79 -0.66 9.54 13.41
CA GLY A 79 -1.35 10.82 13.41
C GLY A 79 -2.00 11.20 12.08
N THR A 80 -2.82 12.24 12.12
CA THR A 80 -3.72 12.64 11.03
C THR A 80 -2.97 13.10 9.78
N LEU A 81 -1.93 13.93 9.88
CA LEU A 81 -1.13 14.30 8.71
C LEU A 81 -0.21 13.15 8.24
N GLY A 82 0.26 12.34 9.19
CA GLY A 82 1.19 11.24 8.93
C GLY A 82 0.59 10.17 8.02
N ILE A 83 -0.67 9.78 8.24
CA ILE A 83 -1.33 8.75 7.42
C ILE A 83 -1.52 9.19 5.96
N HIS A 84 -1.76 10.48 5.70
CA HIS A 84 -1.88 10.98 4.32
C HIS A 84 -0.53 10.98 3.59
N ARG A 85 0.55 11.37 4.29
CA ARG A 85 1.91 11.31 3.74
C ARG A 85 2.35 9.87 3.49
N LEU A 86 2.08 8.98 4.45
CA LEU A 86 2.37 7.56 4.31
C LEU A 86 1.57 6.95 3.15
N GLY A 87 0.27 7.27 3.02
CA GLY A 87 -0.56 6.78 1.92
C GLY A 87 -0.03 7.18 0.55
N LEU A 88 0.37 8.44 0.38
CA LEU A 88 1.01 8.90 -0.87
C LEU A 88 2.33 8.16 -1.11
N PHE A 89 3.18 8.03 -0.09
CA PHE A 89 4.45 7.33 -0.21
C PHE A 89 4.26 5.87 -0.61
N LEU A 90 3.39 5.12 0.07
CA LEU A 90 3.13 3.71 -0.22
C LEU A 90 2.64 3.52 -1.66
N ALA A 91 1.69 4.35 -2.10
CA ALA A 91 1.13 4.27 -3.44
C ALA A 91 2.17 4.56 -4.53
N LEU A 92 2.99 5.61 -4.37
CA LEU A 92 4.04 5.94 -5.34
C LEU A 92 5.20 4.94 -5.32
N ALA A 93 5.58 4.45 -4.13
CA ALA A 93 6.64 3.47 -4.00
C ALA A 93 6.27 2.11 -4.63
N ALA A 94 4.99 1.74 -4.63
CA ALA A 94 4.50 0.51 -5.27
C ALA A 94 4.67 0.51 -6.81
N VAL A 95 4.76 1.68 -7.44
CA VAL A 95 4.90 1.85 -8.90
C VAL A 95 6.28 2.38 -9.31
N SER A 96 7.17 2.60 -8.35
CA SER A 96 8.48 3.19 -8.59
C SER A 96 9.51 2.15 -9.04
N GLU A 97 10.20 2.43 -10.14
CA GLU A 97 11.32 1.63 -10.66
C GLU A 97 12.66 1.91 -9.94
N TRP A 98 12.64 2.68 -8.84
CA TRP A 98 13.85 3.09 -8.12
C TRP A 98 14.70 1.92 -7.60
N TRP A 99 14.19 0.69 -7.58
CA TRP A 99 14.92 -0.49 -7.10
C TRP A 99 15.86 -1.13 -8.14
N ASN A 100 15.83 -0.67 -9.40
CA ASN A 100 16.61 -1.27 -10.48
C ASN A 100 18.14 -1.15 -10.28
N TRP A 101 18.62 -0.09 -9.60
CA TRP A 101 20.07 0.09 -9.37
C TRP A 101 20.72 -1.07 -8.61
N TRP A 102 19.97 -1.74 -7.72
CA TRP A 102 20.46 -2.90 -6.96
C TRP A 102 20.65 -4.13 -7.85
N LEU A 103 19.75 -4.31 -8.82
CA LEU A 103 19.80 -5.38 -9.81
C LEU A 103 20.90 -5.15 -10.85
N ASP A 104 21.28 -3.89 -11.08
CA ASP A 104 22.34 -3.50 -12.00
C ASP A 104 23.76 -3.54 -11.40
N LEU A 105 23.90 -3.94 -10.13
CA LEU A 105 25.23 -3.98 -9.49
C LEU A 105 26.18 -4.96 -10.21
N PRO A 106 27.46 -4.57 -10.41
CA PRO A 106 28.45 -5.41 -11.10
C PRO A 106 28.71 -6.78 -10.47
N ILE A 107 28.39 -6.95 -9.19
CA ILE A 107 28.56 -8.23 -8.47
C ILE A 107 27.63 -9.34 -9.00
N TRP A 108 26.57 -8.98 -9.73
CA TRP A 108 25.63 -9.93 -10.34
C TRP A 108 25.96 -10.26 -11.81
N ARG A 109 27.02 -9.67 -12.38
CA ARG A 109 27.49 -9.92 -13.76
C ARG A 109 28.71 -10.81 -13.76
#